data_AF-A0A2K0W2K9-F1
#
_entry.id   AF-A0A2K0W2K9-F1
#
_cell.length_a   1.000
_cell.length_b   1.000
_cell.length_c   1.000
_cell.angle_alpha   90.00
_cell.angle_beta   90.00
_cell.angle_gamma   90.00
#
_symmetry.space_group_name_H-M   'P 1'
#
loop_
_entity.id
_entity.type
_entity.pdbx_description
1 polymer ?
#
loop_
_entity_poly.entity_id
_entity_poly.type
_entity_poly.pdbx_seq_one_letter_code
_entity_poly.pdbx_strand_id
1 'polypeptide(L)'
;MLLNKAFLGALLAMGTVAALPNPDAEPVDLEDRSILHHCGKHASWDHAKSECVCHDSGKVYTKKHHKCKCPKGEKWHHIEKKCKK
;
A
#
# COMPACT_ATOMS: atom_id res chain seq x y z
N MET A 1 0.05 60.40 29.22
CA MET A 1 -0.08 59.35 30.24
C MET A 1 -0.16 58.00 29.54
N LEU A 2 0.84 57.13 29.78
CA LEU A 2 0.83 55.65 29.67
C LEU A 2 0.54 55.05 28.28
N LEU A 3 1.51 54.79 27.40
CA LEU A 3 2.49 53.69 27.44
C LEU A 3 1.96 52.35 27.99
N ASN A 4 2.04 51.33 27.13
CA ASN A 4 2.18 49.91 27.41
C ASN A 4 1.09 49.22 28.22
N LYS A 5 0.30 48.39 27.52
CA LYS A 5 -0.20 47.10 28.00
C LYS A 5 -0.69 46.32 26.77
N ALA A 6 0.27 45.83 25.99
CA ALA A 6 0.69 44.43 26.05
C ALA A 6 -0.44 43.50 25.60
N PHE A 7 -0.34 43.12 24.33
CA PHE A 7 -0.94 41.98 23.66
C PHE A 7 -1.33 40.85 24.62
N LEU A 8 -2.57 40.90 25.11
CA LEU A 8 -3.14 39.85 25.94
C LEU A 8 -3.74 38.77 25.05
N GLY A 9 -2.93 37.75 24.80
CA GLY A 9 -3.40 36.37 24.93
C GLY A 9 -4.22 35.81 23.78
N ALA A 10 -3.66 35.75 22.57
CA ALA A 10 -4.03 34.70 21.62
C ALA A 10 -2.98 33.57 21.68
N LEU A 11 -2.84 32.95 22.85
CA LEU A 11 -2.10 31.70 22.97
C LEU A 11 -2.92 30.64 22.24
N LEU A 12 -2.37 30.26 21.08
CA LEU A 12 -2.78 29.12 20.28
C LEU A 12 -3.08 27.93 21.20
N ALA A 13 -4.37 27.61 21.37
CA ALA A 13 -4.78 26.30 21.84
C ALA A 13 -4.53 25.30 20.71
N MET A 14 -3.25 25.03 20.42
CA MET A 14 -2.84 23.80 19.74
C MET A 14 -3.07 22.67 20.75
N GLY A 15 -4.34 22.28 20.90
CA GLY A 15 -4.67 21.04 21.57
C GLY A 15 -3.98 19.92 20.80
N THR A 16 -3.05 19.24 21.43
CA THR A 16 -2.48 18.01 20.89
C THR A 16 -3.60 16.99 20.82
N VAL A 17 -4.10 16.70 19.61
CA VAL A 17 -4.95 15.55 19.39
C VAL A 17 -4.11 14.30 19.69
N ALA A 18 -4.46 13.58 20.75
CA ALA A 18 -3.97 12.23 20.94
C ALA A 18 -4.60 11.38 19.83
N ALA A 19 -3.82 11.09 18.78
CA ALA A 19 -4.19 10.06 17.82
C ALA A 19 -4.14 8.71 18.55
N LEU A 20 -5.27 8.29 19.11
CA LEU A 20 -5.42 6.92 19.59
C LEU A 20 -5.26 6.01 18.38
N PRO A 21 -4.38 4.99 18.42
CA PRO A 21 -4.30 4.03 17.34
C PRO A 21 -5.68 3.39 17.18
N ASN A 22 -6.21 3.41 15.95
CA ASN A 22 -7.47 2.74 15.64
C ASN A 22 -7.30 1.25 15.99
N PRO A 23 -8.04 0.71 16.98
CA PRO A 23 -7.95 -0.70 17.34
C PRO A 23 -8.42 -1.61 16.19
N ASP A 24 -9.20 -1.06 15.26
CA ASP A 24 -9.65 -1.70 14.01
C ASP A 24 -8.79 -1.31 12.81
N ALA A 25 -7.60 -0.73 13.03
CA ALA A 25 -6.60 -0.68 11.97
C ALA A 25 -6.14 -2.10 11.71
N GLU A 26 -6.76 -2.75 10.72
CA GLU A 26 -6.27 -3.98 10.12
C GLU A 26 -4.74 -3.89 10.03
N PRO A 27 -3.97 -4.82 10.62
CA PRO A 27 -2.53 -4.84 10.46
C PRO A 27 -2.27 -4.95 8.96
N VAL A 28 -1.92 -3.83 8.34
CA VAL A 28 -1.63 -3.76 6.90
C VAL A 28 -0.49 -4.71 6.61
N ASP A 29 -0.85 -5.92 6.18
CA ASP A 29 -0.05 -6.97 5.55
C ASP A 29 1.40 -7.07 6.03
N LEU A 30 1.64 -6.97 7.35
CA LEU A 30 2.97 -7.21 7.92
C LEU A 30 3.41 -8.67 7.72
N GLU A 31 2.46 -9.58 7.52
CA GLU A 31 2.70 -11.00 7.24
C GLU A 31 3.01 -11.31 5.75
N ASP A 32 2.59 -10.50 4.78
CA ASP A 32 2.96 -10.70 3.35
C ASP A 32 4.35 -10.12 3.02
N ARG A 33 4.96 -9.45 4.00
CA ARG A 33 6.31 -8.88 3.89
C ARG A 33 7.40 -9.90 4.21
N SER A 34 7.25 -11.14 3.72
CA SER A 34 8.34 -12.13 3.76
C SER A 34 9.59 -11.48 3.17
N ILE A 35 10.54 -11.13 4.06
CA ILE A 35 11.74 -10.34 3.72
C ILE A 35 12.64 -11.13 2.76
N LEU A 36 12.42 -12.45 2.67
CA LEU A 36 13.13 -13.36 1.78
C LEU A 36 12.60 -13.33 0.33
N HIS A 37 11.30 -13.07 0.14
CA HIS A 37 10.62 -13.21 -1.15
C HIS A 37 9.65 -12.04 -1.40
N HIS A 38 10.19 -10.84 -1.61
CA HIS A 38 9.40 -9.66 -1.97
C HIS A 38 8.73 -9.81 -3.35
N CYS A 39 7.53 -10.38 -3.37
CA CYS A 39 6.72 -10.52 -4.58
C CYS A 39 5.90 -9.26 -4.89
N GLY A 40 5.64 -8.42 -3.88
CA GLY A 40 4.81 -7.22 -4.00
C GLY A 40 3.32 -7.55 -3.90
N LYS A 41 2.48 -6.52 -3.73
CA LYS A 41 1.06 -6.64 -3.32
C LYS A 41 0.16 -7.61 -4.15
N HIS A 42 0.50 -7.88 -5.41
CA HIS A 42 -0.37 -8.63 -6.33
C HIS A 42 0.17 -10.02 -6.68
N ALA A 43 1.17 -10.50 -5.93
CA ALA A 43 1.77 -11.80 -6.13
C ALA A 43 2.22 -12.38 -4.79
N SER A 44 2.19 -13.70 -4.67
CA SER A 44 2.69 -14.42 -3.51
C SER A 44 3.79 -15.39 -3.93
N TRP A 45 4.71 -15.68 -3.02
CA TRP A 45 5.75 -16.65 -3.26
C TRP A 45 5.19 -18.07 -3.26
N ASP A 46 5.37 -18.79 -4.37
CA ASP A 46 5.04 -20.20 -4.50
C ASP A 46 6.29 -21.02 -4.16
N HIS A 47 6.26 -21.72 -3.02
CA HIS A 47 7.39 -22.53 -2.55
C HIS A 47 7.66 -23.76 -3.43
N ALA A 48 6.64 -24.32 -4.10
CA ALA A 48 6.80 -25.49 -4.94
C ALA A 48 7.51 -25.15 -6.26
N LYS A 49 7.20 -23.97 -6.82
CA LYS A 49 7.82 -23.45 -8.04
C LYS A 49 9.05 -22.58 -7.79
N SER A 50 9.28 -22.20 -6.53
CA SER A 50 10.32 -21.26 -6.12
C SER A 50 10.26 -19.95 -6.93
N GLU A 51 9.05 -19.42 -7.13
CA GLU A 51 8.81 -18.18 -7.88
C GLU A 51 7.62 -17.39 -7.35
N CYS A 52 7.54 -16.10 -7.70
CA CYS A 52 6.38 -15.27 -7.40
C CYS A 52 5.26 -15.52 -8.41
N VAL A 53 4.08 -15.88 -7.92
CA VAL A 53 2.89 -16.17 -8.72
C VAL A 53 1.84 -15.08 -8.51
N CYS A 54 1.28 -14.58 -9.61
CA CYS A 54 0.24 -13.56 -9.59
C CYS A 54 -1.09 -14.11 -9.06
N HIS A 55 -1.79 -13.31 -8.24
CA HIS A 55 -3.13 -13.68 -7.76
C HIS A 55 -4.14 -13.76 -8.91
N ASP A 56 -4.05 -12.81 -9.85
CA ASP A 56 -4.89 -12.78 -11.03
C ASP A 56 -4.38 -13.79 -12.07
N SER A 57 -5.24 -14.77 -12.40
CA SER A 57 -4.97 -15.76 -13.42
C SER A 57 -4.72 -15.13 -14.79
N GLY A 58 -3.71 -15.61 -15.50
CA GLY A 58 -3.32 -15.12 -16.83
C GLY A 58 -2.37 -13.91 -16.82
N LYS A 59 -2.12 -13.28 -15.67
CA LYS A 59 -1.02 -12.30 -15.56
C LYS A 59 0.32 -13.00 -15.38
N VAL A 60 1.36 -12.40 -15.95
CA VAL A 60 2.75 -12.83 -15.84
C VAL A 60 3.48 -11.95 -14.84
N TYR A 61 4.21 -12.58 -13.93
CA TYR A 61 5.04 -11.87 -12.96
C TYR A 61 6.28 -11.27 -13.62
N THR A 62 6.55 -9.99 -13.36
CA THR A 62 7.73 -9.28 -13.86
C THR A 62 8.67 -8.94 -12.71
N LYS A 63 9.74 -9.75 -12.57
CA LYS A 63 10.74 -9.59 -11.49
C LYS A 63 11.38 -8.20 -11.45
N LYS A 64 11.63 -7.58 -12.60
CA LYS A 64 12.20 -6.21 -12.70
C LYS A 64 11.40 -5.15 -11.94
N HIS A 65 10.07 -5.32 -11.85
CA HIS A 65 9.19 -4.32 -11.27
C HIS A 65 8.35 -4.86 -10.11
N HIS A 66 8.52 -6.13 -9.74
CA HIS A 66 7.69 -6.83 -8.77
C HIS A 66 6.19 -6.64 -9.04
N LYS A 67 5.79 -6.79 -10.31
CA LYS A 67 4.42 -6.53 -10.78
C LYS A 67 3.90 -7.63 -11.69
N CYS A 68 2.61 -7.91 -11.56
CA CYS A 68 1.84 -8.75 -12.46
C CYS A 68 1.31 -7.95 -13.65
N LYS A 69 1.59 -8.40 -14.87
CA LYS A 69 1.16 -7.74 -16.11
C LYS A 69 0.54 -8.76 -17.06
N CYS A 70 -0.36 -8.31 -17.93
CA CYS A 70 -0.83 -9.16 -19.00
C CYS A 70 0.33 -9.51 -19.96
N PRO A 71 0.26 -10.68 -20.63
CA PRO A 71 1.19 -11.05 -21.68
C PRO A 71 1.32 -9.96 -22.76
N LYS A 72 2.41 -10.01 -23.52
CA LYS A 72 2.71 -8.99 -24.53
C LYS A 72 1.56 -8.89 -25.54
N GLY A 73 1.00 -7.69 -25.67
CA GLY A 73 -0.11 -7.41 -26.60
C GLY A 73 -1.50 -7.62 -26.01
N GLU A 74 -1.61 -8.00 -24.74
CA GLU A 74 -2.89 -8.14 -24.04
C GLU A 74 -3.11 -7.01 -23.03
N LYS A 75 -4.38 -6.69 -22.79
CA LYS A 75 -4.87 -5.75 -21.79
C LYS A 75 -5.73 -6.47 -20.77
N TRP A 76 -5.78 -5.92 -19.56
CA TRP A 76 -6.59 -6.46 -18.48
C TRP A 76 -8.05 -6.03 -18.63
N HIS A 77 -8.96 -7.00 -18.73
CA HIS A 77 -10.40 -6.76 -18.74
C HIS A 77 -10.96 -6.95 -17.33
N HIS A 78 -11.27 -5.85 -16.65
CA HIS A 78 -11.67 -5.85 -15.24
C HIS A 78 -12.99 -6.59 -14.96
N ILE A 79 -13.95 -6.53 -15.89
CA ILE A 79 -15.26 -7.20 -15.74
C ILE A 79 -15.09 -8.72 -15.70
N GLU A 80 -14.24 -9.24 -16.58
CA GLU A 80 -14.09 -10.67 -16.78
C GLU A 80 -12.85 -11.24 -16.07
N LYS A 81 -12.06 -10.37 -15.44
CA LYS A 81 -10.80 -10.67 -14.74
C LYS A 81 -9.85 -11.55 -15.56
N LYS A 82 -9.65 -11.18 -16.82
CA LYS A 82 -8.74 -11.89 -17.75
C LYS A 82 -7.96 -10.93 -18.65
N CYS A 83 -6.81 -11.39 -19.10
CA CYS A 83 -6.06 -10.74 -20.17
C CYS A 83 -6.65 -11.13 -21.53
N LYS A 84 -6.78 -10.15 -22.43
CA LYS A 84 -7.20 -10.34 -23.83
C LYS A 84 -6.48 -9.34 -24.75
N LYS A 85 -6.42 -9.65 -26.03
CA LYS A 85 -5.89 -8.74 -27.06
C LYS A 85 -6.86 -7.60 -27.35
#